data_AF-A0A377WLT9-F1
#
_entry.id   AF-A0A377WLT9-F1
#
_cell.length_a   1.000
_cell.length_b   1.000
_cell.length_c   1.000
_cell.angle_alpha   90.00
_cell.angle_beta   90.00
_cell.angle_gamma   90.00
#
_symmetry.space_group_name_H-M   'P 1'
#
loop_
_entity.id
_entity.type
_entity.pdbx_description
1 polymer ?
#
loop_
_entity_poly.entity_id
_entity_poly.type
_entity_poly.pdbx_seq_one_letter_code
_entity_poly.pdbx_strand_id
1 'polypeptide(L)'
;MNTDNMSILGLTIDYGPYGFLDDFQPDFICNHSDYQGRYSFENQPAVGLWNLQRLAQSLSPFISAEALNVALDEYQHALLTAYGQRMRDKLGLFSQQKGDNDLLDGLFALMIREKSDYTRTFRLLSHSEQLSAVSPLRDEFIDRAAFDSWFAGYRARLRDEQVDDAQRQQRMQGVNPALGVT
;
A
#
# COMPACT_ATOMS: atom_id res chain seq x y z
N MET A 1 10.82 -14.56 -0.32
CA MET A 1 10.60 -14.47 1.15
C MET A 1 10.67 -15.87 1.77
N ASN A 2 11.83 -16.52 1.71
CA ASN A 2 12.02 -17.81 2.39
C ASN A 2 12.02 -17.61 3.92
N THR A 3 11.77 -18.67 4.69
CA THR A 3 11.68 -18.60 6.16
C THR A 3 12.99 -18.17 6.84
N ASP A 4 14.14 -18.52 6.26
CA ASP A 4 15.47 -18.09 6.70
C ASP A 4 15.71 -16.57 6.52
N ASN A 5 14.93 -15.92 5.65
CA ASN A 5 14.98 -14.48 5.39
C ASN A 5 13.87 -13.71 6.13
N MET A 6 13.24 -14.32 7.13
CA MET A 6 12.26 -13.68 8.02
C MET A 6 12.93 -13.36 9.36
N SER A 7 13.26 -12.08 9.58
CA SER A 7 13.81 -11.64 10.86
C SER A 7 12.79 -11.82 11.98
N ILE A 8 13.20 -12.45 13.09
CA ILE A 8 12.36 -12.58 14.30
C ILE A 8 12.00 -11.22 14.92
N LEU A 9 12.75 -10.16 14.57
CA LEU A 9 12.50 -8.79 15.02
C LEU A 9 11.60 -8.00 14.06
N GLY A 10 11.14 -8.60 12.95
CA GLY A 10 10.32 -7.91 11.96
C GLY A 10 11.09 -6.93 11.05
N LEU A 11 12.40 -7.10 10.93
CA LEU A 11 13.25 -6.29 10.04
C LEU A 11 13.31 -6.87 8.62
N THR A 12 13.34 -6.01 7.61
CA THR A 12 13.66 -6.40 6.22
C THR A 12 15.14 -6.77 6.13
N ILE A 13 15.43 -8.01 5.71
CA ILE A 13 16.78 -8.58 5.64
C ILE A 13 17.00 -9.31 4.32
N ASP A 14 18.26 -9.67 4.04
CA ASP A 14 18.69 -10.42 2.87
C ASP A 14 18.26 -9.80 1.53
N TYR A 15 18.83 -8.62 1.25
CA TYR A 15 18.61 -7.85 0.03
C TYR A 15 19.27 -8.54 -1.18
N GLY A 16 18.55 -9.49 -1.78
CA GLY A 16 18.90 -10.13 -3.05
C GLY A 16 18.20 -9.46 -4.24
N PRO A 17 17.39 -10.18 -5.04
CA PRO A 17 16.64 -9.60 -6.15
C PRO A 17 15.38 -8.87 -5.64
N TYR A 18 15.56 -7.80 -4.87
CA TYR A 18 14.46 -6.92 -4.50
C TYR A 18 14.20 -5.90 -5.62
N GLY A 19 12.98 -5.35 -5.64
CA GLY A 19 12.62 -4.29 -6.56
C GLY A 19 11.54 -3.42 -5.95
N PHE A 20 11.69 -2.12 -6.10
CA PHE A 20 10.58 -1.19 -5.87
C PHE A 20 9.71 -1.14 -7.13
N LEU A 21 8.41 -0.89 -6.95
CA LEU A 21 7.51 -0.72 -8.08
C LEU A 21 7.78 0.62 -8.77
N ASP A 22 8.11 0.57 -10.06
CA ASP A 22 8.01 1.71 -10.96
C ASP A 22 6.53 1.84 -11.37
N ASP A 23 6.10 1.18 -12.44
CA ASP A 23 4.70 1.04 -12.81
C ASP A 23 3.94 0.22 -11.75
N PHE A 24 2.73 0.66 -11.38
CA PHE A 24 1.92 -0.08 -10.42
C PHE A 24 1.36 -1.37 -11.03
N GLN A 25 2.04 -2.47 -10.72
CA GLN A 25 1.69 -3.81 -11.14
C GLN A 25 1.58 -4.73 -9.91
N PRO A 26 0.35 -5.05 -9.43
CA PRO A 26 0.16 -5.85 -8.22
C PRO A 26 0.77 -7.26 -8.29
N ASP A 27 0.75 -7.88 -9.47
CA ASP A 27 1.30 -9.22 -9.72
C ASP A 27 2.81 -9.19 -10.05
N PHE A 28 3.49 -8.05 -9.86
CA PHE A 28 4.91 -7.88 -10.18
C PHE A 28 5.79 -8.89 -9.43
N ILE A 29 6.67 -9.56 -10.17
CA ILE A 29 7.66 -10.53 -9.68
C ILE A 29 9.05 -9.93 -9.90
N CYS A 30 9.70 -9.51 -8.80
CA CYS A 30 11.05 -8.95 -8.86
C CYS A 30 12.14 -10.01 -9.07
N ASN A 31 11.90 -11.25 -8.65
CA ASN A 31 12.88 -12.33 -8.73
C ASN A 31 12.69 -13.16 -10.01
N HIS A 32 13.64 -13.09 -10.94
CA HIS A 32 13.62 -13.86 -12.20
C HIS A 32 13.61 -15.39 -12.02
N SER A 33 13.94 -15.91 -10.85
CA SER A 33 13.87 -17.34 -10.53
C SER A 33 12.52 -17.77 -9.91
N ASP A 34 11.61 -16.83 -9.64
CA ASP A 34 10.27 -17.11 -9.12
C ASP A 34 9.26 -17.34 -10.26
N TYR A 35 9.44 -18.45 -10.99
CA TYR A 35 8.59 -18.79 -12.14
C TYR A 35 7.11 -19.02 -11.80
N GLN A 36 6.79 -19.24 -10.52
CA GLN A 36 5.42 -19.49 -10.05
C GLN A 36 4.77 -18.23 -9.45
N GLY A 37 5.49 -17.11 -9.36
CA GLY A 37 5.00 -15.87 -8.74
C GLY A 37 4.69 -16.02 -7.26
N ARG A 38 5.36 -16.95 -6.56
CA ARG A 38 5.16 -17.22 -5.14
C ARG A 38 5.39 -15.96 -4.29
N TYR A 39 6.34 -15.11 -4.70
CA TYR A 39 6.75 -13.91 -4.01
C TYR A 39 6.41 -12.63 -4.78
N SER A 40 5.40 -12.68 -5.66
CA SER A 40 4.86 -11.47 -6.29
C SER A 40 4.38 -10.46 -5.23
N PHE A 41 4.35 -9.17 -5.58
CA PHE A 41 4.01 -8.09 -4.65
C PHE A 41 2.69 -8.33 -3.89
N GLU A 42 1.61 -8.69 -4.60
CA GLU A 42 0.31 -9.00 -4.00
C GLU A 42 0.30 -10.26 -3.12
N ASN A 43 1.22 -11.22 -3.35
CA ASN A 43 1.28 -12.47 -2.60
C ASN A 43 2.04 -12.33 -1.27
N GLN A 44 2.81 -11.25 -1.09
CA GLN A 44 3.65 -11.06 0.10
C GLN A 44 2.87 -11.16 1.43
N PRO A 45 1.65 -10.60 1.58
CA PRO A 45 0.84 -10.78 2.79
C PRO A 45 0.54 -12.25 3.12
N ALA A 46 0.16 -13.05 2.13
CA ALA A 46 -0.16 -14.47 2.32
C ALA A 46 1.10 -15.29 2.65
N VAL A 47 2.22 -14.99 1.98
CA VAL A 47 3.52 -15.62 2.26
C VAL A 47 4.00 -15.30 3.68
N GLY A 48 3.82 -14.05 4.14
CA GLY A 48 4.14 -13.65 5.50
C GLY A 48 3.41 -14.50 6.55
N LEU A 49 2.10 -14.70 6.37
CA LEU A 49 1.31 -15.58 7.23
C LEU A 49 1.80 -17.03 7.17
N TRP A 50 2.08 -17.55 5.97
CA TRP A 50 2.58 -18.91 5.82
C TRP A 50 3.92 -19.12 6.53
N ASN A 51 4.82 -18.14 6.47
CA ASN A 51 6.09 -18.18 7.21
C ASN A 51 5.86 -18.15 8.74
N LEU A 52 4.92 -17.33 9.23
CA LEU A 52 4.54 -17.33 10.65
C LEU A 52 3.95 -18.68 11.09
N GLN A 53 3.19 -19.36 10.24
CA GLN A 53 2.70 -20.71 10.52
C GLN A 53 3.85 -21.73 10.63
N ARG A 54 4.92 -21.60 9.82
CA ARG A 54 6.13 -22.44 9.97
C ARG A 54 6.84 -22.17 11.30
N LEU A 55 6.92 -20.92 11.73
CA LEU A 55 7.44 -20.55 13.05
C LEU A 55 6.56 -21.10 14.18
N ALA A 56 5.24 -20.95 14.10
CA ALA A 56 4.31 -21.48 15.10
C ALA A 56 4.48 -23.01 15.28
N GLN A 57 4.65 -23.74 14.17
CA GLN A 57 4.90 -25.18 14.21
C GLN A 57 6.16 -25.54 15.01
N SER A 58 7.25 -24.78 14.90
CA SER A 58 8.49 -25.05 15.64
C SER A 58 8.37 -24.72 17.15
N LEU A 59 7.43 -23.85 17.52
CA LEU A 59 7.13 -23.48 18.90
C LEU A 59 6.10 -24.40 19.59
N SER A 60 5.45 -25.30 18.85
CA SER A 60 4.44 -26.23 19.37
C SER A 60 4.86 -27.14 20.55
N PRO A 61 6.16 -27.48 20.75
CA PRO A 61 6.57 -28.19 21.97
C PRO A 61 6.47 -27.35 23.26
N PHE A 62 6.38 -26.03 23.13
CA PHE A 62 6.44 -25.09 24.26
C PHE A 62 5.17 -24.27 24.45
N ILE A 63 4.34 -24.14 23.41
CA ILE A 63 3.14 -23.30 23.40
C ILE A 63 1.96 -24.14 22.92
N SER A 64 0.80 -23.99 23.55
CA SER A 64 -0.41 -24.72 23.15
C SER A 64 -0.84 -24.34 21.73
N ALA A 65 -1.42 -25.30 21.00
CA ALA A 65 -1.95 -25.06 19.66
C ALA A 65 -3.03 -23.95 19.66
N GLU A 66 -3.84 -23.87 20.71
CA GLU A 66 -4.84 -22.81 20.88
C GLU A 66 -4.20 -21.42 20.93
N ALA A 67 -3.18 -21.22 21.77
CA ALA A 67 -2.50 -19.93 21.88
C ALA A 67 -1.77 -19.53 20.58
N LEU A 68 -1.17 -20.49 19.88
CA LEU A 68 -0.55 -20.26 18.58
C LEU A 68 -1.57 -19.85 17.51
N ASN A 69 -2.73 -20.49 17.47
CA ASN A 69 -3.79 -20.15 16.50
C ASN A 69 -4.37 -18.76 16.77
N VAL A 70 -4.64 -18.42 18.04
CA VAL A 70 -5.08 -17.06 18.40
C VAL A 70 -4.09 -16.00 17.93
N ALA A 71 -2.78 -16.22 18.13
CA ALA A 71 -1.76 -15.29 17.67
C ALA A 71 -1.68 -15.19 16.13
N LEU A 72 -1.88 -16.31 15.41
CA LEU A 72 -1.92 -16.31 13.94
C LEU A 72 -3.16 -15.59 13.39
N ASP A 73 -4.30 -15.71 14.05
CA ASP A 73 -5.56 -15.06 13.65
C ASP A 73 -5.47 -13.52 13.74
N GLU A 74 -4.61 -12.99 14.62
CA GLU A 74 -4.35 -11.54 14.74
C GLU A 74 -3.59 -10.96 13.54
N TYR A 75 -2.87 -11.77 12.77
CA TYR A 75 -2.01 -11.30 11.67
C TYR A 75 -2.78 -10.47 10.64
N GLN A 76 -3.93 -10.98 10.18
CA GLN A 76 -4.71 -10.30 9.15
C GLN A 76 -5.23 -8.95 9.67
N HIS A 77 -5.71 -8.91 10.91
CA HIS A 77 -6.19 -7.67 11.52
C HIS A 77 -5.06 -6.65 11.68
N ALA A 78 -3.90 -7.07 12.19
CA ALA A 78 -2.74 -6.21 12.37
C ALA A 78 -2.24 -5.64 11.03
N LEU A 79 -2.13 -6.49 10.01
CA LEU A 79 -1.70 -6.11 8.67
C LEU A 79 -2.66 -5.10 8.05
N LEU A 80 -3.96 -5.38 8.05
CA LEU A 80 -4.96 -4.49 7.44
C LEU A 80 -5.09 -3.16 8.19
N THR A 81 -4.92 -3.17 9.50
CA THR A 81 -4.92 -1.94 10.32
C THR A 81 -3.72 -1.06 9.97
N ALA A 82 -2.52 -1.63 9.95
CA ALA A 82 -1.30 -0.89 9.59
C ALA A 82 -1.35 -0.41 8.13
N TYR A 83 -1.74 -1.27 7.21
CA TYR A 83 -1.88 -0.94 5.79
C TYR A 83 -2.89 0.17 5.57
N GLY A 84 -4.11 0.04 6.11
CA GLY A 84 -5.16 1.03 5.97
C GLY A 84 -4.76 2.39 6.53
N GLN A 85 -4.06 2.42 7.68
CA GLN A 85 -3.54 3.68 8.22
C GLN A 85 -2.51 4.32 7.29
N ARG A 86 -1.56 3.54 6.77
CA ARG A 86 -0.55 4.05 5.83
C ARG A 86 -1.19 4.55 4.53
N MET A 87 -2.17 3.85 3.98
CA MET A 87 -2.82 4.28 2.75
C MET A 87 -3.65 5.55 2.95
N ARG A 88 -4.34 5.70 4.09
CA ARG A 88 -4.98 6.97 4.45
C ARG A 88 -3.98 8.11 4.57
N ASP A 89 -2.83 7.88 5.22
CA ASP A 89 -1.77 8.90 5.31
C ASP A 89 -1.28 9.32 3.91
N LYS A 90 -1.07 8.35 3.00
CA LYS A 90 -0.66 8.60 1.61
C LYS A 90 -1.70 9.35 0.80
N LEU A 91 -2.99 9.12 1.08
CA LEU A 91 -4.14 9.83 0.49
C LEU A 91 -4.43 11.17 1.18
N GLY A 92 -3.79 11.49 2.30
CA GLY A 92 -4.05 12.72 3.06
C GLY A 92 -5.39 12.72 3.80
N LEU A 93 -5.88 11.53 4.18
CA LEU A 93 -7.08 11.36 5.00
C LEU A 93 -6.70 11.30 6.48
N PHE A 94 -7.24 12.23 7.28
CA PHE A 94 -6.93 12.39 8.71
C PHE A 94 -7.88 11.60 9.60
N SER A 95 -9.10 11.37 9.11
CA SER A 95 -10.13 10.55 9.74
C SER A 95 -10.35 9.27 8.93
N GLN A 96 -10.94 8.27 9.58
CA GLN A 96 -11.38 7.05 8.92
C GLN A 96 -12.88 7.16 8.63
N GLN A 97 -13.27 6.94 7.38
CA GLN A 97 -14.66 6.92 6.96
C GLN A 97 -14.99 5.69 6.11
N LYS A 98 -16.27 5.34 6.10
CA LYS A 98 -16.79 4.31 5.19
C LYS A 98 -16.70 4.84 3.76
N GLY A 99 -16.02 4.10 2.88
CA GLY A 99 -15.78 4.50 1.48
C GLY A 99 -14.34 4.92 1.19
N ASP A 100 -13.48 5.07 2.21
CA ASP A 100 -12.05 5.37 2.00
C ASP A 100 -11.36 4.27 1.15
N ASN A 101 -11.78 3.02 1.32
CA ASN A 101 -11.28 1.90 0.51
C ASN A 101 -11.73 2.00 -0.95
N ASP A 102 -12.97 2.41 -1.21
CA ASP A 102 -13.49 2.55 -2.59
C ASP A 102 -12.70 3.60 -3.37
N LEU A 103 -12.27 4.68 -2.69
CA LEU A 103 -11.37 5.69 -3.27
C LEU A 103 -10.00 5.10 -3.57
N LEU A 104 -9.44 4.30 -2.67
CA LEU A 104 -8.16 3.66 -2.88
C LEU A 104 -8.21 2.67 -4.05
N ASP A 105 -9.22 1.80 -4.05
CA ASP A 105 -9.42 0.78 -5.08
C ASP A 105 -9.68 1.42 -6.44
N GLY A 106 -10.44 2.52 -6.48
CA GLY A 106 -10.65 3.31 -7.70
C GLY A 106 -9.36 3.90 -8.25
N LEU A 107 -8.47 4.42 -7.39
CA LEU A 107 -7.16 4.91 -7.81
C LEU A 107 -6.28 3.78 -8.33
N PHE A 108 -6.21 2.67 -7.61
CA PHE A 108 -5.44 1.50 -8.03
C PHE A 108 -5.94 0.91 -9.34
N ALA A 109 -7.25 0.86 -9.58
CA ALA A 109 -7.81 0.41 -10.85
C ALA A 109 -7.37 1.30 -12.02
N LEU A 110 -7.34 2.62 -11.83
CA LEU A 110 -6.79 3.56 -12.82
C LEU A 110 -5.30 3.31 -13.06
N MET A 111 -4.52 3.20 -11.98
CA MET A 111 -3.07 2.99 -12.06
C MET A 111 -2.68 1.67 -12.74
N ILE A 112 -3.40 0.58 -12.45
CA ILE A 112 -3.19 -0.73 -13.10
C ILE A 112 -3.48 -0.63 -14.60
N ARG A 113 -4.62 -0.03 -14.97
CA ARG A 113 -5.05 0.07 -16.36
C ARG A 113 -4.09 0.91 -17.21
N GLU A 114 -3.50 1.94 -16.60
CA GLU A 114 -2.67 2.92 -17.31
C GLU A 114 -1.18 2.77 -17.01
N LYS A 115 -0.80 1.75 -16.24
CA LYS A 115 0.57 1.48 -15.78
C LYS A 115 1.23 2.71 -15.18
N SER A 116 0.49 3.42 -14.34
CA SER A 116 0.97 4.65 -13.72
C SER A 116 2.09 4.35 -12.72
N ASP A 117 3.11 5.20 -12.70
CA ASP A 117 4.20 5.10 -11.72
C ASP A 117 3.64 5.25 -10.29
N TYR A 118 3.91 4.27 -9.43
CA TYR A 118 3.36 4.21 -8.08
C TYR A 118 3.83 5.39 -7.22
N THR A 119 5.12 5.66 -7.21
CA THR A 119 5.73 6.68 -6.36
C THR A 119 5.32 8.08 -6.80
N ARG A 120 5.42 8.35 -8.10
CA ARG A 120 5.07 9.61 -8.75
C ARG A 120 3.58 9.90 -8.62
N THR A 121 2.69 8.91 -8.76
CA THR A 121 1.25 9.12 -8.58
C THR A 121 0.94 9.67 -7.20
N PHE A 122 1.39 9.01 -6.13
CA PHE A 122 1.17 9.48 -4.77
C PHE A 122 1.89 10.81 -4.47
N ARG A 123 3.06 11.04 -5.08
CA ARG A 123 3.77 12.30 -4.93
C ARG A 123 3.03 13.47 -5.58
N LEU A 124 2.56 13.32 -6.81
CA LEU A 124 1.78 14.35 -7.50
C LEU A 124 0.43 14.59 -6.81
N LEU A 125 -0.22 13.53 -6.32
CA LEU A 125 -1.45 13.63 -5.54
C LEU A 125 -1.27 14.51 -4.28
N SER A 126 -0.07 14.49 -3.67
CA SER A 126 0.26 15.31 -2.49
C SER A 126 0.28 16.82 -2.73
N HIS A 127 0.14 17.28 -3.98
CA HIS A 127 0.02 18.68 -4.34
C HIS A 127 -1.44 19.11 -4.62
N SER A 128 -2.41 18.22 -4.44
CA SER A 128 -3.82 18.52 -4.69
C SER A 128 -4.32 19.62 -3.76
N GLU A 129 -5.26 20.41 -4.25
CA GLU A 129 -6.04 21.38 -3.48
C GLU A 129 -7.51 20.92 -3.45
N GLN A 130 -8.16 20.99 -2.29
CA GLN A 130 -9.50 20.38 -2.13
C GLN A 130 -10.62 21.12 -2.90
N LEU A 131 -10.39 22.39 -3.23
CA LEU A 131 -11.32 23.25 -3.97
C LEU A 131 -10.95 23.42 -5.46
N SER A 132 -9.77 22.95 -5.90
CA SER A 132 -9.33 23.05 -7.29
C SER A 132 -9.49 21.72 -8.01
N ALA A 133 -10.01 21.73 -9.22
CA ALA A 133 -10.01 20.54 -10.09
C ALA A 133 -8.68 20.36 -10.84
N VAL A 134 -7.78 21.35 -10.74
CA VAL A 134 -6.48 21.30 -11.39
C VAL A 134 -5.55 20.40 -10.59
N SER A 135 -4.92 19.44 -11.27
CA SER A 135 -3.88 18.60 -10.69
C SER A 135 -2.86 18.25 -11.76
N PRO A 136 -1.54 18.32 -11.47
CA PRO A 136 -0.51 17.85 -12.40
C PRO A 136 -0.63 16.34 -12.66
N LEU A 137 -1.22 15.58 -11.73
CA LEU A 137 -1.47 14.15 -11.89
C LEU A 137 -2.43 13.84 -13.05
N ARG A 138 -3.29 14.80 -13.43
CA ARG A 138 -4.24 14.63 -14.52
C ARG A 138 -3.57 14.30 -15.86
N ASP A 139 -2.39 14.87 -16.11
CA ASP A 139 -1.67 14.67 -17.37
C ASP A 139 -0.94 13.32 -17.43
N GLU A 140 -0.83 12.61 -16.29
CA GLU A 140 -0.26 11.26 -16.22
C GLU A 140 -1.26 10.17 -16.62
N PHE A 141 -2.55 10.52 -16.73
CA PHE A 141 -3.60 9.60 -17.17
C PHE A 141 -4.02 9.89 -18.62
N ILE A 142 -4.09 8.83 -19.43
CA ILE A 142 -4.67 8.81 -20.76
C ILE A 142 -6.18 9.02 -20.67
N ASP A 143 -6.88 8.28 -19.80
CA ASP A 143 -8.32 8.44 -19.56
C ASP A 143 -8.57 9.52 -18.50
N ARG A 144 -8.35 10.77 -18.94
CA ARG A 144 -8.52 11.96 -18.10
C ARG A 144 -9.93 12.08 -17.52
N ALA A 145 -10.95 11.57 -18.21
CA ALA A 145 -12.32 11.64 -17.73
C ALA A 145 -12.55 10.71 -16.53
N ALA A 146 -11.99 9.49 -16.56
CA ALA A 146 -12.04 8.60 -15.42
C ALA A 146 -11.25 9.14 -14.23
N PHE A 147 -10.07 9.72 -14.47
CA PHE A 147 -9.33 10.43 -13.43
C PHE A 147 -10.13 11.60 -12.84
N ASP A 148 -10.71 12.46 -13.69
CA ASP A 148 -11.48 13.64 -13.24
C ASP A 148 -12.68 13.23 -12.36
N SER A 149 -13.36 12.14 -12.72
CA SER A 149 -14.45 11.54 -11.94
C SER A 149 -13.98 11.07 -10.57
N TRP A 150 -12.92 10.26 -10.53
CA TRP A 150 -12.32 9.78 -9.29
C TRP A 150 -11.82 10.96 -8.42
N PHE A 151 -11.15 11.93 -9.02
CA PHE A 151 -10.55 13.08 -8.34
C PHE A 151 -11.61 14.01 -7.74
N ALA A 152 -12.79 14.12 -8.37
CA ALA A 152 -13.93 14.83 -7.78
C ALA A 152 -14.43 14.15 -6.49
N GLY A 153 -14.56 12.82 -6.50
CA GLY A 153 -14.93 12.03 -5.32
C GLY A 153 -13.89 12.13 -4.21
N TYR A 154 -12.61 11.97 -4.56
CA TYR A 154 -11.48 12.13 -3.63
C TYR A 154 -11.48 13.52 -2.98
N ARG A 155 -11.56 14.60 -3.76
CA ARG A 155 -11.61 15.97 -3.21
C ARG A 155 -12.85 16.23 -2.37
N ALA A 156 -13.98 15.60 -2.68
CA ALA A 156 -15.16 15.68 -1.82
C ALA A 156 -14.87 15.10 -0.44
N ARG A 157 -14.27 13.91 -0.39
CA ARG A 157 -13.84 13.28 0.85
C ARG A 157 -12.80 14.11 1.61
N LEU A 158 -11.89 14.80 0.91
CA LEU A 158 -10.91 15.70 1.57
C LEU A 158 -11.58 16.86 2.31
N ARG A 159 -12.68 17.41 1.79
CA ARG A 159 -13.40 18.52 2.45
C ARG A 159 -14.03 18.11 3.78
N ASP A 160 -14.37 16.83 3.93
CA ASP A 160 -14.94 16.30 5.17
C ASP A 160 -13.90 16.21 6.30
N GLU A 161 -12.60 16.28 5.99
CA GLU A 161 -11.53 16.28 7.01
C GLU A 161 -11.48 17.57 7.83
N GLN A 162 -12.02 18.67 7.29
CA GLN A 162 -11.87 20.02 7.88
C GLN A 162 -10.40 20.40 8.13
N VAL A 163 -9.50 19.90 7.30
CA VAL A 163 -8.06 20.19 7.31
C VAL A 163 -7.72 21.07 6.11
N ASP A 164 -6.92 22.12 6.34
CA ASP A 164 -6.48 23.00 5.26
C ASP A 164 -5.49 22.30 4.31
N ASP A 165 -5.38 22.84 3.10
CA ASP A 165 -4.54 22.21 2.08
C ASP A 165 -3.05 22.21 2.48
N ALA A 166 -2.55 23.25 3.14
CA ALA A 166 -1.14 23.33 3.53
C ALA A 166 -0.75 22.24 4.54
N GLN A 167 -1.58 22.03 5.56
CA GLN A 167 -1.39 20.98 6.56
C GLN A 167 -1.49 19.58 5.93
N ARG A 168 -2.49 19.35 5.06
CA ARG A 168 -2.64 18.06 4.37
C ARG A 168 -1.43 17.78 3.47
N GLN A 169 -1.06 18.73 2.62
CA GLN A 169 0.04 18.59 1.67
C GLN A 169 1.36 18.32 2.42
N GLN A 170 1.64 19.02 3.51
CA GLN A 170 2.82 18.77 4.34
C GLN A 170 2.84 17.33 4.87
N ARG A 171 1.72 16.83 5.39
CA ARG A 171 1.63 15.44 5.89
C ARG A 171 1.83 14.43 4.76
N MET A 172 1.14 14.61 3.65
CA MET A 172 1.26 13.72 2.49
C MET A 172 2.70 13.70 1.95
N GLN A 173 3.34 14.86 1.82
CA GLN A 173 4.72 14.96 1.34
C GLN A 173 5.74 14.34 2.29
N GLY A 174 5.42 14.25 3.59
CA GLY A 174 6.25 13.56 4.59
C GLY A 174 6.17 12.03 4.52
N VAL A 175 5.12 11.47 3.89
CA VAL A 175 4.92 10.00 3.76
C VAL A 175 4.99 9.50 2.32
N ASN A 176 4.82 10.39 1.34
CA ASN A 176 4.94 10.11 -0.10
C ASN A 176 6.32 10.58 -0.59
N PRO A 177 7.28 9.66 -0.78
CA PRO A 177 8.63 10.02 -1.17
C PRO A 177 8.65 10.70 -2.55
N ALA A 178 9.57 11.64 -2.74
CA ALA A 178 9.72 12.37 -4.00
C ALA A 178 10.54 11.59 -5.05
N LEU A 179 11.32 10.61 -4.59
CA LEU A 179 12.13 9.72 -5.39
C LEU A 179 11.78 8.29 -5.01
N GLY A 180 11.54 7.43 -6.00
CA GLY A 180 11.60 5.99 -5.77
C GLY A 180 13.01 5.65 -5.28
N VAL A 181 13.11 4.82 -4.24
CA VAL A 181 14.41 4.27 -3.89
C VAL A 181 14.69 3.21 -4.95
N THR A 182 15.56 3.51 -5.91
CA THR A 182 16.08 2.52 -6.88
C THR A 182 17.23 1.76 -6.26
#